data_AF-A0A945CLH9-F1
#
_entry.id   AF-A0A945CLH9-F1
#
_cell.length_a   1.000
_cell.length_b   1.000
_cell.length_c   1.000
_cell.angle_alpha   90.00
_cell.angle_beta   90.00
_cell.angle_gamma   90.00
#
_symmetry.space_group_name_H-M   'P 1'
#
loop_
_entity.id
_entity.type
_entity.pdbx_description
1 polymer ?
#
loop_
_entity_poly.entity_id
_entity_poly.type
_entity_poly.pdbx_seq_one_letter_code
_entity_poly.pdbx_strand_id
1 'polypeptide(L)'
;MPKMKDLAINGGKPVHTKPWRDGDFHIPQELKALEKLLSGPALPMARGPAVMAYREQLQKFYGVKHAVPVSSGSAALHVALYAAG
;
A
#
# COMPACT_ATOMS: atom_id res chain seq x y z
N MET A 1 -1.08 -26.29 25.14
CA MET A 1 -1.57 -24.96 24.73
C MET A 1 -1.43 -24.00 25.91
N PRO A 2 -1.06 -22.73 25.70
CA PRO A 2 -1.01 -21.74 26.78
C PRO A 2 -2.40 -21.60 27.41
N LYS A 3 -2.46 -21.54 28.75
CA LYS A 3 -3.73 -21.33 29.46
C LYS A 3 -4.08 -19.85 29.40
N MET A 4 -5.35 -19.51 29.61
CA MET A 4 -5.84 -18.14 29.50
C MET A 4 -5.07 -17.16 30.39
N LYS A 5 -4.69 -17.58 31.61
CA LYS A 5 -3.87 -16.79 32.55
C LYS A 5 -2.43 -16.53 32.07
N ASP A 6 -1.93 -17.35 31.14
CA ASP A 6 -0.57 -17.26 30.62
C ASP A 6 -0.50 -16.27 29.43
N LEU A 7 -1.64 -15.80 28.91
CA LEU A 7 -1.70 -14.84 27.80
C LEU A 7 -1.28 -13.44 28.25
N ALA A 8 -0.54 -12.75 27.38
CA ALA A 8 -0.05 -11.39 27.63
C ALA A 8 -1.16 -10.40 28.00
N ILE A 9 -2.31 -10.50 27.32
CA ILE A 9 -3.49 -9.65 27.56
C ILE A 9 -4.05 -9.82 28.98
N ASN A 10 -3.74 -10.93 29.65
CA ASN A 10 -4.17 -11.25 31.01
C ASN A 10 -3.02 -11.12 32.03
N GLY A 11 -1.93 -10.40 31.70
CA GLY A 11 -0.77 -10.20 32.57
C GLY A 11 0.28 -11.32 32.52
N GLY A 12 0.10 -12.32 31.65
CA GLY A 12 1.08 -13.37 31.39
C GLY A 12 2.29 -12.87 30.57
N LYS A 13 3.29 -13.73 30.36
CA LYS A 13 4.50 -13.36 29.61
C LYS A 13 4.16 -13.21 28.11
N PRO A 14 4.46 -12.07 27.47
CA PRO A 14 4.24 -11.91 26.04
C PRO A 14 5.03 -12.93 25.21
N VAL A 15 4.33 -13.59 24.27
CA VAL A 15 4.94 -14.51 23.31
C VAL A 15 5.84 -13.75 22.32
N HIS A 16 5.48 -12.49 22.03
CA HIS A 16 6.23 -11.59 21.16
C HIS A 16 6.41 -10.26 21.88
N THR A 17 7.67 -9.86 22.09
CA THR A 17 8.03 -8.64 22.83
C THR A 17 8.62 -7.55 21.95
N LYS A 18 8.98 -7.90 20.71
CA LYS A 18 9.48 -6.94 19.73
C LYS A 18 8.31 -6.39 18.92
N PRO A 19 8.42 -5.20 18.30
CA PRO A 19 7.50 -4.81 17.24
C PRO A 19 7.61 -5.77 16.04
N TRP A 20 6.51 -5.98 15.31
CA TRP A 20 6.51 -6.79 14.08
C TRP A 20 7.21 -6.10 12.91
N ARG A 21 7.25 -4.77 12.95
CA ARG A 21 7.97 -3.93 12.01
C ARG A 21 8.86 -2.99 12.80
N ASP A 22 10.14 -3.03 12.49
CA ASP A 22 11.15 -2.06 12.88
C ASP A 22 11.61 -1.25 11.66
N GLY A 23 12.34 -0.15 11.90
CA GLY A 23 12.85 0.74 10.86
C GLY A 23 11.92 1.87 10.43
N ASP A 24 12.38 2.64 9.44
CA ASP A 24 11.71 3.84 8.99
C ASP A 24 10.38 3.54 8.29
N PHE A 25 9.37 4.35 8.60
CA PHE A 25 8.08 4.26 7.90
C PHE A 25 8.18 4.79 6.47
N HIS A 26 9.00 5.84 6.27
CA HIS A 26 9.26 6.48 4.99
C HIS A 26 10.74 6.48 4.64
N ILE A 27 11.05 6.36 3.35
CA ILE A 27 12.45 6.34 2.87
C ILE A 27 12.79 7.62 2.10
N PRO A 28 14.07 8.06 2.06
CA PRO A 28 14.47 9.30 1.37
C PRO A 28 14.04 9.37 -0.11
N GLN A 29 13.89 8.22 -0.78
CA GLN A 29 13.43 8.12 -2.16
C GLN A 29 11.97 8.57 -2.31
N GLU A 30 11.12 8.31 -1.32
CA GLU A 30 9.72 8.77 -1.32
C GLU A 30 9.64 10.29 -1.25
N LEU A 31 10.47 10.90 -0.39
CA LEU A 31 10.57 12.35 -0.27
C LEU A 31 11.01 12.99 -1.59
N LYS A 32 12.02 12.43 -2.27
CA LYS A 32 12.46 12.91 -3.59
C LYS A 32 11.38 12.77 -4.66
N ALA A 33 10.62 11.67 -4.63
CA ALA A 33 9.50 11.47 -5.55
C ALA A 33 8.39 12.50 -5.31
N LEU A 34 8.09 12.79 -4.05
CA LEU A 34 7.09 13.78 -3.65
C LEU A 34 7.53 15.20 -4.04
N GLU A 35 8.78 15.58 -3.75
CA GLU A 35 9.34 16.88 -4.12
C GLU A 35 9.28 17.11 -5.64
N LYS A 36 9.68 16.12 -6.42
CA LYS A 36 9.57 16.16 -7.90
C LYS A 36 8.12 16.30 -8.37
N LEU A 37 7.17 15.64 -7.71
CA LEU A 37 5.76 15.67 -8.10
C LEU A 37 5.10 17.00 -7.73
N LEU A 38 5.35 17.52 -6.53
CA LEU A 38 4.72 18.72 -5.99
C LEU A 38 5.35 20.03 -6.48
N SER A 39 6.60 20.00 -6.93
CA SER A 39 7.24 21.14 -7.61
C SER A 39 6.69 21.38 -9.03
N GLY A 40 5.93 20.43 -9.56
CA GLY A 40 5.31 20.51 -10.88
C GLY A 40 3.95 21.23 -10.89
N PRO A 41 3.20 21.12 -11.99
CA PRO A 41 1.86 21.67 -12.10
C PRO A 41 0.87 20.95 -11.16
N ALA A 42 -0.34 21.51 -11.04
CA ALA A 42 -1.42 20.92 -10.26
C ALA A 42 -1.60 19.42 -10.57
N LEU A 43 -1.76 18.62 -9.52
CA LEU A 43 -1.85 17.18 -9.62
C LEU A 43 -3.05 16.79 -10.51
N PRO A 44 -2.81 16.17 -11.68
CA PRO A 44 -3.90 15.66 -12.47
C PRO A 44 -4.61 14.55 -11.68
N MET A 45 -5.90 14.38 -11.91
CA MET A 45 -6.70 13.31 -11.31
C MET A 45 -6.27 11.92 -11.86
N ALA A 46 -7.21 11.05 -12.23
CA ALA A 46 -6.95 9.63 -12.49
C ALA A 46 -5.92 9.27 -13.60
N ARG A 47 -5.43 10.23 -14.40
CA ARG A 47 -4.55 9.98 -15.57
C ARG A 47 -3.28 10.84 -15.60
N GLY A 48 -2.81 11.31 -14.45
CA GLY A 48 -1.55 12.06 -14.40
C GLY A 48 -0.33 11.22 -14.81
N PRO A 49 0.78 11.85 -15.27
CA PRO A 49 1.98 11.14 -15.73
C PRO A 49 2.52 10.12 -14.72
N ALA A 50 2.55 10.47 -13.43
CA ALA A 50 2.99 9.56 -12.37
C ALA A 50 2.06 8.34 -12.21
N VAL A 51 0.75 8.53 -12.37
CA VAL A 51 -0.24 7.44 -12.31
C VAL A 51 -0.09 6.51 -13.51
N MET A 52 0.16 7.06 -14.70
CA MET A 52 0.39 6.28 -15.92
C MET A 52 1.69 5.48 -15.85
N ALA A 53 2.78 6.08 -15.35
CA ALA A 53 4.03 5.35 -15.09
C ALA A 53 3.83 4.22 -14.07
N TYR A 54 3.07 4.47 -13.00
CA TYR A 54 2.75 3.43 -12.02
C TYR A 54 1.90 2.30 -12.62
N ARG A 55 0.94 2.62 -13.49
CA ARG A 55 0.16 1.63 -14.24
C ARG A 55 1.04 0.73 -15.09
N GLU A 56 2.02 1.29 -15.81
CA GLU A 56 2.97 0.50 -16.62
C GLU A 56 3.82 -0.42 -15.75
N GLN A 57 4.29 0.06 -14.60
CA GLN A 57 5.01 -0.76 -13.63
C GLN A 57 4.17 -1.93 -13.12
N LEU A 58 2.89 -1.70 -12.80
CA LEU A 58 1.97 -2.76 -12.38
C LEU A 58 1.73 -3.78 -13.49
N GLN A 59 1.51 -3.33 -14.73
CA GLN A 59 1.34 -4.22 -15.89
C GLN A 59 2.55 -5.14 -16.05
N LYS A 60 3.77 -4.59 -15.96
CA LYS A 60 5.01 -5.36 -16.05
C LYS A 60 5.19 -6.30 -14.85
N PHE A 61 4.94 -5.82 -13.65
CA PHE A 61 5.14 -6.58 -12.41
C PHE A 61 4.23 -7.82 -12.36
N TYR A 62 2.95 -7.66 -12.73
CA TYR A 62 1.98 -8.75 -12.72
C TYR A 62 1.89 -9.53 -14.03
N GLY A 63 2.60 -9.11 -15.09
CA GLY A 63 2.55 -9.76 -16.40
C GLY A 63 1.19 -9.66 -17.10
N VAL A 64 0.45 -8.56 -16.86
CA VAL A 64 -0.92 -8.37 -17.38
C VAL A 64 -0.96 -7.31 -18.48
N LYS A 65 -1.86 -7.49 -19.45
CA LYS A 65 -2.06 -6.53 -20.55
C LYS A 65 -2.59 -5.18 -20.05
N HIS A 66 -3.42 -5.18 -19.01
CA HIS A 66 -4.07 -3.97 -18.49
C HIS A 66 -4.05 -3.97 -16.96
N ALA A 67 -3.79 -2.80 -16.36
CA ALA A 67 -3.89 -2.57 -14.92
C ALA A 67 -4.54 -1.21 -14.63
N VAL A 68 -5.40 -1.13 -13.62
CA VAL A 68 -6.04 0.14 -13.20
C VAL A 68 -5.66 0.41 -11.75
N PRO A 69 -4.72 1.34 -11.49
CA PRO A 69 -4.41 1.72 -10.12
C PRO A 69 -5.59 2.50 -9.51
N VAL A 70 -5.86 2.23 -8.24
CA VAL A 70 -6.93 2.86 -7.44
C VAL A 70 -6.38 3.19 -6.05
N SER A 71 -7.18 3.88 -5.24
CA SER A 71 -6.75 4.39 -3.93
C SER A 71 -6.52 3.32 -2.86
N SER A 72 -7.08 2.13 -3.01
CA SER A 72 -6.92 1.03 -2.04
C SER A 72 -7.29 -0.34 -2.62
N GLY A 73 -6.93 -1.41 -1.89
CA GLY A 73 -7.33 -2.78 -2.25
C GLY A 73 -8.85 -2.99 -2.26
N SER A 74 -9.58 -2.43 -1.28
CA SER A 74 -11.05 -2.50 -1.25
C SER A 74 -11.68 -1.78 -2.44
N ALA A 75 -11.15 -0.60 -2.81
CA ALA A 75 -11.60 0.10 -4.01
C ALA A 75 -11.34 -0.72 -5.28
N ALA A 76 -10.26 -1.50 -5.34
CA ALA A 76 -9.95 -2.35 -6.48
C ALA A 76 -11.01 -3.44 -6.65
N LEU A 77 -11.41 -4.08 -5.55
CA LEU A 77 -12.48 -5.08 -5.55
C LEU A 77 -13.83 -4.47 -5.94
N HIS A 78 -14.19 -3.32 -5.37
CA HIS A 78 -15.43 -2.62 -5.76
C HIS A 78 -15.44 -2.31 -7.25
N VAL A 79 -14.39 -1.68 -7.78
CA VAL A 79 -14.31 -1.33 -9.21
C VAL A 79 -14.37 -2.59 -10.09
N ALA A 80 -13.68 -3.66 -9.71
CA ALA A 80 -13.70 -4.90 -10.47
C ALA A 80 -15.10 -5.55 -10.50
N LEU A 81 -15.77 -5.62 -9.35
CA LEU A 81 -17.12 -6.19 -9.25
C LEU A 81 -18.14 -5.34 -10.01
N TYR A 82 -18.15 -4.02 -9.78
CA TYR A 82 -19.02 -3.11 -10.51
C TYR A 82 -18.81 -3.15 -12.03
N ALA A 83 -17.59 -3.36 -12.49
CA ALA A 83 -17.29 -3.49 -13.92
C ALA A 83 -17.70 -4.86 -14.49
N ALA A 84 -17.77 -5.91 -13.68
CA ALA A 84 -18.14 -7.25 -14.09
C ALA A 84 -19.66 -7.45 -14.24
N GLY A 85 -20.47 -6.65 -13.53
CA GLY A 85 -21.94 -6.73 -13.52
C GLY A 85 -22.46 -7.46 -12.30
#